data_AF-A0A972PBI3-F1
#
_entry.id   AF-A0A972PBI3-F1
#
_cell.length_a   1.000
_cell.length_b   1.000
_cell.length_c   1.000
_cell.angle_alpha   90.00
_cell.angle_beta   90.00
_cell.angle_gamma   90.00
#
_symmetry.space_group_name_H-M   'P 1'
#
loop_
_entity.id
_entity.type
_entity.pdbx_description
1 polymer ?
#
loop_
_entity_poly.entity_id
_entity_poly.type
_entity_poly.pdbx_seq_one_letter_code
_entity_poly.pdbx_strand_id
1 'polypeptide(L)'
;MIYFLTVLTGLVAGWLSALLGIGGGVVLIPILVYFFHLPIHQAVGTSLAVILPTALVGAYQHHRLGHVNLEVAILIALGAVCGAYAGALTSSILPGTLLRKLFALVLLGTAIHLWLNS
;
A
#
# COMPACT_ATOMS: atom_id res chain seq x y z
N MET A 1 -10.93 10.89 -21.50
CA MET A 1 -9.61 11.50 -21.18
C MET A 1 -9.18 11.18 -19.75
N ILE A 2 -10.00 11.50 -18.73
CA ILE A 2 -9.63 11.35 -17.31
C ILE A 2 -9.34 9.89 -16.92
N TYR A 3 -10.15 8.93 -17.36
CA TYR A 3 -9.96 7.49 -17.04
C TYR A 3 -8.62 6.91 -17.54
N PHE A 4 -8.12 7.38 -18.68
CA PHE A 4 -6.85 6.89 -19.24
C PHE A 4 -5.65 7.39 -18.41
N LEU A 5 -5.70 8.64 -17.94
CA LEU A 5 -4.69 9.20 -17.03
C LEU A 5 -4.65 8.48 -15.68
N THR A 6 -5.82 8.04 -15.17
CA THR A 6 -5.92 7.25 -13.94
C THR A 6 -5.20 5.91 -14.06
N VAL A 7 -5.41 5.22 -15.17
CA VAL A 7 -4.78 3.92 -15.42
C VAL A 7 -3.27 4.10 -15.55
N LEU A 8 -2.82 5.12 -16.28
CA LEU A 8 -1.39 5.37 -16.49
C LEU A 8 -0.67 5.74 -15.19
N THR A 9 -1.26 6.63 -14.38
CA THR A 9 -0.69 7.02 -13.08
C THR A 9 -0.72 5.87 -12.08
N GLY A 10 -1.80 5.08 -12.04
CA GLY A 10 -1.87 3.87 -11.23
C GLY A 10 -0.84 2.82 -11.62
N LEU A 11 -0.57 2.67 -12.93
CA LEU A 11 0.42 1.71 -13.45
C LEU A 11 1.84 2.13 -13.08
N VAL A 12 2.21 3.41 -13.29
CA VAL A 12 3.53 3.94 -12.92
C VAL A 12 3.73 3.92 -11.40
N ALA A 13 2.72 4.33 -10.62
CA ALA A 13 2.77 4.32 -9.16
C ALA A 13 2.87 2.90 -8.59
N GLY A 14 2.15 1.96 -9.19
CA GLY A 14 2.22 0.53 -8.85
C GLY A 14 3.59 -0.06 -9.17
N TRP A 15 4.16 0.28 -10.33
CA TRP A 15 5.51 -0.15 -10.73
C TRP A 15 6.58 0.37 -9.77
N LEU A 16 6.56 1.66 -9.46
CA LEU A 16 7.49 2.28 -8.51
C LEU A 16 7.34 1.68 -7.11
N SER A 17 6.10 1.47 -6.65
CA SER A 17 5.86 0.87 -5.33
C SER A 17 6.29 -0.59 -5.25
N ALA A 18 6.14 -1.35 -6.34
CA ALA A 18 6.61 -2.73 -6.42
C ALA A 18 8.14 -2.82 -6.44
N LEU A 19 8.80 -1.90 -7.16
CA LEU A 19 10.26 -1.78 -7.19
C LEU A 19 10.85 -1.39 -5.82
N LEU A 20 10.16 -0.49 -5.10
CA LEU A 20 10.62 -0.02 -3.79
C LEU A 20 10.34 -1.01 -2.66
N GLY A 21 9.45 -2.00 -2.86
CA GLY A 21 9.11 -3.01 -1.84
C GLY A 21 8.31 -2.48 -0.63
N ILE A 22 7.93 -1.20 -0.63
CA ILE A 22 7.26 -0.52 0.50
C ILE A 22 5.75 -0.84 0.55
N GLY A 23 5.22 -1.55 -0.45
CA GLY A 23 3.81 -1.92 -0.52
C GLY A 23 2.93 -0.72 -0.88
N GLY A 24 2.80 -0.45 -2.19
CA GLY A 24 1.73 0.30 -2.89
C GLY A 24 1.16 1.60 -2.28
N GLY A 25 0.58 1.50 -1.08
CA GLY A 25 -0.26 2.50 -0.44
C GLY A 25 0.44 3.83 -0.19
N VAL A 26 1.76 3.84 0.06
CA VAL A 26 2.53 5.08 0.26
C VAL A 26 2.44 6.01 -0.96
N VAL A 27 2.41 5.44 -2.17
CA VAL A 27 2.26 6.21 -3.41
C VAL A 27 0.80 6.29 -3.84
N LEU A 28 0.05 5.20 -3.72
CA LEU A 28 -1.31 5.11 -4.23
C LEU A 28 -2.31 5.98 -3.45
N ILE A 29 -2.18 6.06 -2.12
CA ILE A 29 -3.09 6.82 -1.26
C ILE A 29 -3.00 8.33 -1.54
N PRO A 30 -1.83 8.98 -1.59
CA PRO A 30 -1.76 10.40 -1.94
C PRO A 30 -2.25 10.68 -3.36
N ILE A 31 -2.03 9.78 -4.34
CA ILE A 31 -2.61 9.94 -5.68
C ILE A 31 -4.14 9.90 -5.64
N LEU A 32 -4.73 8.95 -4.93
CA LEU A 32 -6.19 8.86 -4.81
C LEU A 32 -6.80 10.04 -4.04
N VAL A 33 -6.12 10.55 -3.02
CA VAL A 33 -6.61 11.69 -2.23
C VAL A 33 -6.41 13.01 -2.96
N TYR A 34 -5.20 13.30 -3.47
CA TYR A 34 -4.88 14.60 -4.06
C TYR A 34 -5.29 14.70 -5.53
N PHE A 35 -5.18 13.62 -6.29
CA PHE A 35 -5.50 13.63 -7.72
C PHE A 35 -6.98 13.29 -7.97
N PHE A 36 -7.49 12.26 -7.29
CA PHE A 36 -8.89 11.82 -7.43
C PHE A 36 -9.86 12.45 -6.43
N HIS A 37 -9.37 13.29 -5.51
CA HIS A 37 -10.20 13.96 -4.50
C HIS A 37 -11.06 12.98 -3.68
N LEU A 38 -10.61 11.73 -3.54
CA LEU A 38 -11.34 10.72 -2.80
C LEU A 38 -11.20 10.96 -1.29
N PRO A 39 -12.25 10.70 -0.50
CA PRO A 39 -12.14 10.67 0.95
C PRO A 39 -11.06 9.67 1.36
N ILE A 40 -10.25 10.02 2.36
CA ILE A 40 -9.12 9.23 2.85
C ILE A 40 -9.51 7.76 3.13
N HIS A 41 -10.71 7.52 3.67
CA HIS A 41 -11.23 6.18 3.94
C HIS A 41 -11.46 5.36 2.67
N GLN A 42 -11.97 6.00 1.61
CA GLN A 42 -12.14 5.34 0.30
C GLN A 42 -10.79 5.10 -0.37
N ALA A 43 -9.88 6.08 -0.32
CA ALA A 43 -8.54 5.94 -0.88
C ALA A 43 -7.76 4.76 -0.26
N VAL A 44 -7.83 4.59 1.06
CA VAL A 44 -7.22 3.45 1.77
C VAL A 44 -7.83 2.13 1.29
N GLY A 45 -9.16 2.03 1.25
CA GLY A 45 -9.86 0.83 0.79
C GLY A 45 -9.54 0.46 -0.66
N THR A 46 -9.54 1.44 -1.56
CA THR A 46 -9.17 1.25 -2.97
C THR A 46 -7.71 0.82 -3.10
N SER A 47 -6.80 1.37 -2.29
CA SER A 47 -5.40 0.95 -2.33
C SER A 47 -5.19 -0.51 -1.94
N LEU A 48 -5.91 -1.00 -0.93
CA LEU A 48 -5.88 -2.41 -0.54
C LEU A 48 -6.41 -3.31 -1.66
N ALA A 49 -7.49 -2.90 -2.34
CA ALA A 49 -8.02 -3.64 -3.49
C ALA A 49 -7.03 -3.73 -4.65
N VAL A 50 -6.23 -2.69 -4.89
CA VAL A 50 -5.16 -2.68 -5.91
C VAL A 50 -3.94 -3.50 -5.49
N ILE A 51 -3.61 -3.50 -4.20
CA ILE A 51 -2.48 -4.27 -3.65
C ILE A 51 -2.78 -5.77 -3.64
N LEU A 52 -4.04 -6.19 -3.48
CA LEU A 52 -4.43 -7.60 -3.42
C LEU A 52 -3.93 -8.45 -4.62
N PRO A 53 -4.21 -8.07 -5.89
CA PRO A 53 -3.74 -8.84 -7.05
C PRO A 53 -2.22 -8.79 -7.22
N THR A 54 -1.57 -7.66 -6.89
CA THR A 54 -0.11 -7.54 -7.00
C THR A 54 0.60 -8.37 -5.93
N ALA A 55 0.06 -8.44 -4.72
CA ALA A 55 0.54 -9.33 -3.66
C ALA A 55 0.37 -10.81 -4.02
N LEU A 56 -0.76 -11.19 -4.63
CA LEU A 56 -0.99 -12.56 -5.12
C LEU A 56 0.04 -12.97 -6.18
N VAL A 57 0.29 -12.09 -7.16
CA VAL A 57 1.31 -12.32 -8.18
C VAL A 57 2.70 -12.40 -7.55
N GLY A 58 3.03 -11.49 -6.63
CA GLY A 58 4.30 -11.50 -5.91
C GLY A 58 4.51 -12.80 -5.11
N ALA A 59 3.48 -13.27 -4.42
CA ALA A 59 3.50 -14.54 -3.68
C ALA A 59 3.69 -15.74 -4.61
N TYR A 60 2.98 -15.77 -5.74
CA TYR A 60 3.12 -16.83 -6.75
C TYR A 60 4.52 -16.84 -7.38
N GLN A 61 5.09 -15.67 -7.63
CA GLN A 61 6.41 -15.52 -8.23
C GLN A 61 7.52 -15.92 -7.25
N HIS A 62 7.36 -15.60 -5.96
CA HIS A 62 8.22 -16.10 -4.89
C HIS A 62 8.13 -17.63 -4.77
N HIS A 63 6.92 -18.20 -4.80
CA HIS A 63 6.73 -19.65 -4.76
C HIS A 63 7.45 -20.37 -5.92
N ARG A 64 7.45 -19.77 -7.12
CA ARG A 64 8.19 -20.28 -8.29
C ARG A 64 9.72 -20.23 -8.13
N LEU A 65 10.26 -19.36 -7.29
CA LEU A 65 11.71 -19.21 -7.07
C LEU A 65 12.27 -20.27 -6.10
N GLY A 66 11.43 -21.15 -5.54
CA GLY A 66 11.88 -22.30 -4.74
C GLY A 66 12.45 -21.96 -3.34
N HIS A 67 12.51 -20.68 -2.98
CA HIS A 67 13.06 -20.19 -1.70
C HIS A 67 11.96 -19.84 -0.68
N VAL A 68 10.72 -20.26 -0.92
CA VAL A 68 9.60 -19.94 -0.01
C VAL A 68 9.51 -20.99 1.06
N ASN A 69 9.96 -20.65 2.27
CA ASN A 69 9.56 -21.38 3.45
C ASN A 69 8.07 -21.08 3.71
N LEU A 70 7.20 -22.01 3.31
CA LEU A 70 5.75 -21.95 3.46
C LEU A 70 5.32 -21.65 4.90
N GLU A 71 6.07 -22.13 5.88
CA GLU A 71 5.78 -21.93 7.30
C GLU A 71 5.96 -20.45 7.70
N VAL A 72 7.08 -19.84 7.27
CA VAL A 72 7.35 -18.41 7.46
C VAL A 72 6.37 -17.56 6.66
N ALA A 73 6.04 -17.96 5.42
CA ALA A 73 5.09 -17.26 4.58
C ALA A 73 3.69 -17.20 5.20
N ILE A 74 3.22 -18.31 5.79
CA ILE A 74 1.92 -18.38 6.47
C ILE A 74 1.92 -17.52 7.75
N LEU A 75 2.99 -17.56 8.55
CA LEU A 75 3.12 -16.71 9.74
C LEU A 75 3.09 -15.22 9.41
N ILE A 76 3.83 -14.82 8.37
CA ILE A 76 3.84 -13.43 7.88
C ILE A 76 2.46 -13.06 7.31
N ALA A 77 1.82 -13.94 6.54
CA ALA A 77 0.49 -13.70 6.00
C ALA A 77 -0.55 -13.52 7.11
N LEU A 78 -0.54 -14.37 8.14
CA LEU A 78 -1.42 -14.24 9.31
C LEU A 78 -1.16 -12.93 10.06
N GLY A 79 0.10 -12.60 10.32
CA GLY A 79 0.48 -11.34 10.96
C GLY A 79 0.04 -10.12 10.15
N ALA A 80 0.22 -10.16 8.82
CA ALA A 80 -0.19 -9.11 7.91
C ALA A 80 -1.72 -8.96 7.84
N VAL A 81 -2.47 -10.05 7.78
CA VAL A 81 -3.94 -10.03 7.76
C VAL A 81 -4.48 -9.49 9.09
N CYS A 82 -3.98 -10.00 10.23
CA CYS A 82 -4.39 -9.52 11.55
C CYS A 82 -4.03 -8.04 11.76
N GLY A 83 -2.82 -7.63 11.38
CA GLY A 83 -2.37 -6.25 11.46
C GLY A 83 -3.14 -5.31 10.54
N ALA A 84 -3.41 -5.73 9.30
CA ALA A 84 -4.21 -4.95 8.35
C ALA A 84 -5.66 -4.81 8.82
N TYR A 85 -6.25 -5.87 9.36
CA TYR A 85 -7.62 -5.85 9.88
C TYR A 85 -7.73 -4.95 11.12
N ALA A 86 -6.82 -5.09 12.08
CA ALA A 86 -6.76 -4.23 13.26
C ALA A 86 -6.51 -2.76 12.87
N GLY A 87 -5.58 -2.50 11.96
CA GLY A 87 -5.27 -1.16 11.46
C GLY A 87 -6.44 -0.53 10.69
N ALA A 88 -7.19 -1.32 9.91
CA ALA A 88 -8.39 -0.85 9.21
C ALA A 88 -9.52 -0.50 10.18
N LEU A 89 -9.74 -1.33 11.20
CA LEU A 89 -10.69 -1.04 12.28
C LEU A 89 -10.31 0.23 13.02
N THR A 90 -9.07 0.37 13.48
CA THR A 90 -8.62 1.59 14.17
C THR A 90 -8.74 2.82 13.25
N SER A 91 -8.37 2.69 11.98
CA SER A 91 -8.43 3.81 11.02
C SER A 91 -9.87 4.26 10.69
N SER A 92 -10.87 3.38 10.80
CA SER A 92 -12.28 3.73 10.52
C SER A 92 -12.95 4.52 11.65
N ILE A 93 -12.46 4.37 12.89
CA ILE A 93 -12.93 5.11 14.07
C ILE A 93 -12.21 6.45 14.27
N LEU A 94 -11.07 6.68 13.60
CA LEU A 94 -10.33 7.93 13.72
C LEU A 94 -10.93 9.05 12.86
N PRO A 95 -10.95 10.31 13.36
CA PRO A 95 -11.33 11.46 12.55
C PRO A 95 -10.34 11.66 11.39
N GLY A 96 -10.84 11.94 10.19
CA GLY A 96 -10.05 12.02 8.96
C GLY A 96 -8.85 12.98 9.02
N THR A 97 -8.93 14.04 9.85
CA THR A 97 -7.82 14.98 10.08
C THR A 97 -6.64 14.32 10.80
N LEU A 98 -6.91 13.45 11.77
CA LEU A 98 -5.88 12.72 12.51
C LEU A 98 -5.27 11.61 11.66
N LEU A 99 -6.10 10.90 10.88
CA LEU A 99 -5.63 9.88 9.94
C LEU A 99 -4.69 10.49 8.88
N ARG A 100 -5.05 11.65 8.33
CA ARG A 100 -4.20 12.40 7.39
C ARG A 100 -2.86 12.83 8.00
N LYS A 101 -2.85 13.29 9.26
CA LYS A 101 -1.60 13.64 9.97
C LYS A 101 -0.72 12.42 10.21
N LEU A 102 -1.29 11.31 10.67
CA LEU A 102 -0.55 10.05 10.87
C LEU A 102 0.04 9.53 9.55
N PHE A 103 -0.75 9.57 8.47
CA PHE A 103 -0.30 9.17 7.15
C PHE A 103 0.85 10.05 6.64
N ALA A 104 0.75 11.37 6.85
CA ALA A 104 1.82 12.31 6.50
C ALA A 104 3.10 12.04 7.30
N LEU A 105 2.99 11.63 8.56
CA LEU A 105 4.13 11.31 9.42
C LEU A 105 4.83 10.03 8.97
N VAL A 106 4.06 9.00 8.58
CA VAL A 106 4.60 7.77 7.97
C VAL A 106 5.30 8.08 6.65
N LEU A 107 4.71 8.93 5.80
CA LEU A 107 5.32 9.37 4.54
C LEU A 107 6.65 10.11 4.74
N LEU A 108 6.73 10.96 5.77
CA LEU A 108 7.99 11.62 6.13
C LEU A 108 9.03 10.61 6.61
N GLY A 109 8.62 9.64 7.43
CA GLY A 109 9.50 8.56 7.88
C GLY A 109 10.06 7.73 6.73
N THR A 110 9.22 7.35 5.76
CA THR A 110 9.66 6.59 4.59
C THR A 110 10.57 7.43 3.69
N ALA A 111 10.28 8.72 3.51
CA ALA A 111 11.15 9.64 2.76
C ALA A 111 12.54 9.77 3.40
N ILE A 112 12.60 9.88 4.72
CA ILE A 112 13.87 9.95 5.47
C ILE A 112 14.64 8.63 5.36
N HIS A 113 13.97 7.49 5.51
CA HIS A 113 14.62 6.19 5.35
C HIS A 113 15.18 6.00 3.93
N LEU A 114 14.44 6.44 2.90
CA LEU A 114 14.90 6.39 1.51
C LEU A 114 16.14 7.27 1.31
N TRP A 115 16.14 8.47 1.89
CA TRP A 115 17.27 9.40 1.82
C TRP A 115 18.51 8.84 2.53
N LEU A 116 18.35 8.26 3.72
CA LEU A 116 19.47 7.72 4.50
C LEU A 116 20.04 6.41 3.93
N ASN A 117 19.25 5.66 3.15
CA ASN A 117 19.67 4.43 2.48
C ASN A 117 20.10 4.68 1.01
N SER A 118 20.33 5.94 0.63
CA SER A 118 20.95 6.37 -0.63
C SER A 118 22.44 6.68 -0.40
#